data_AF-A0A7G7ML39-F1
#
_entry.id   AF-A0A7G7ML39-F1
#
_cell.length_a   1.000
_cell.length_b   1.000
_cell.length_c   1.000
_cell.angle_alpha   90.00
_cell.angle_beta   90.00
_cell.angle_gamma   90.00
#
_symmetry.space_group_name_H-M   'P 1'
#
loop_
_entity.id
_entity.type
_entity.pdbx_description
1 polymer ?
#
loop_
_entity_poly.entity_id
_entity_poly.type
_entity_poly.pdbx_seq_one_letter_code
_entity_poly.pdbx_strand_id
1 'polypeptide(L)' 'MTAPPMGPAAMLPGWWTLMPLGPDGEHLWARIVRLLPPEWTQEDRWAVQLRRDADTWWVKCAPSAQFPVCDVDPTG' A
#
# COMPACT_ATOMS: atom_id res chain seq x y z
N MET A 1 -16.42 -26.16 -1.65
CA MET A 1 -16.30 -24.77 -1.20
C MET A 1 -14.82 -24.44 -1.24
N THR A 2 -14.42 -23.62 -2.21
CA THR A 2 -13.01 -23.34 -2.53
C THR A 2 -12.46 -22.33 -1.53
N ALA A 3 -11.32 -22.63 -0.91
CA ALA A 3 -10.61 -21.68 -0.06
C ALA A 3 -10.19 -20.44 -0.90
N PRO A 4 -10.19 -19.23 -0.33
CA PRO A 4 -9.69 -18.05 -1.01
C PRO A 4 -8.20 -18.24 -1.36
N PRO A 5 -7.75 -17.85 -2.56
CA PRO A 5 -6.34 -17.99 -2.91
C PRO A 5 -5.48 -17.11 -2.01
N MET A 6 -4.54 -17.74 -1.32
CA MET A 6 -3.49 -17.07 -0.55
C MET A 6 -2.52 -16.34 -1.51
N GLY A 7 -2.80 -15.07 -1.78
CA GLY A 7 -1.79 -14.04 -2.02
C GLY A 7 -1.90 -13.02 -0.87
N PRO A 8 -0.85 -12.27 -0.49
CA PRO A 8 -0.96 -11.27 0.55
C PRO A 8 -2.09 -10.32 0.13
N ALA A 9 -3.09 -10.21 1.01
CA ALA A 9 -4.35 -9.52 0.78
C ALA A 9 -4.17 -8.35 -0.18
N ALA A 10 -4.85 -8.41 -1.34
CA ALA A 10 -4.88 -7.30 -2.28
C ALA A 10 -5.25 -6.05 -1.48
N MET A 11 -4.26 -5.21 -1.18
CA MET A 11 -4.47 -3.97 -0.43
C MET A 11 -5.61 -3.25 -1.15
N LEU A 12 -6.68 -2.89 -0.46
CA LEU A 12 -7.86 -2.37 -1.14
C LEU A 12 -7.74 -0.84 -1.23
N PRO A 13 -7.98 -0.24 -2.41
CA PRO A 13 -8.16 1.20 -2.52
C PRO A 13 -9.12 1.71 -1.45
N GLY A 14 -8.75 2.79 -0.77
CA GLY A 14 -9.50 3.38 0.32
C GLY A 14 -8.94 3.06 1.71
N TRP A 15 -8.21 1.95 1.89
CA TRP A 15 -7.52 1.59 3.13
C TRP A 15 -6.32 2.49 3.39
N TRP A 16 -5.81 2.46 4.61
CA TRP A 16 -4.60 3.15 5.05
C TRP A 16 -3.47 2.15 5.26
N THR A 17 -2.23 2.61 5.08
CA THR A 17 -1.03 1.83 5.38
C THR A 17 0.02 2.69 6.06
N LEU A 18 0.75 2.08 6.99
CA LEU A 18 1.83 2.72 7.74
C LEU A 18 3.16 2.44 7.05
N MET A 19 3.83 3.50 6.58
CA MET A 19 5.01 3.39 5.73
C MET A 19 6.09 4.39 6.16
N PRO A 20 7.39 4.07 6.01
CA PRO A 20 8.50 4.97 6.35
C PRO A 20 8.65 6.09 5.31
N LEU A 21 7.72 7.04 5.33
CA LEU A 21 7.60 8.11 4.34
C LEU A 21 8.08 9.46 4.86
N GLY A 22 8.33 9.58 6.17
CA GLY A 22 8.87 10.79 6.77
C GLY A 22 10.28 11.09 6.26
N PRO A 23 10.72 12.36 6.35
CA PRO A 23 12.05 12.79 5.88
C PRO A 23 13.20 12.00 6.53
N ASP A 24 12.99 11.52 7.76
CA ASP A 24 13.96 10.73 8.53
C ASP A 24 13.59 9.23 8.61
N GLY A 25 12.73 8.74 7.70
CA GLY A 25 12.21 7.36 7.75
C GLY A 25 11.15 7.13 8.81
N GLU A 26 10.58 8.21 9.35
CA GLU A 26 9.41 8.16 10.22
C GLU A 26 8.26 7.44 9.53
N HIS A 27 7.56 6.60 10.30
CA HIS A 27 6.42 5.86 9.81
C HIS A 27 5.17 6.74 9.86
N LEU A 28 4.60 6.96 8.67
CA LEU A 28 3.43 7.79 8.46
C LEU A 28 2.29 6.95 7.90
N TRP A 29 1.08 7.19 8.42
CA TRP A 29 -0.13 6.70 7.78
C TRP A 29 -0.39 7.47 6.49
N ALA A 30 -0.65 6.72 5.42
CA ALA A 30 -1.07 7.26 4.13
C ALA A 30 -2.19 6.39 3.55
N ARG A 31 -3.10 7.03 2.81
CA ARG A 31 -4.24 6.36 2.20
C ARG A 31 -3.83 5.71 0.89
N ILE A 32 -4.18 4.46 0.71
CA ILE A 32 -4.01 3.69 -0.52
C ILE A 32 -5.06 4.16 -1.53
N VAL A 33 -4.60 4.75 -2.62
CA VAL A 33 -5.45 5.24 -3.71
C VAL A 33 -5.62 4.18 -4.80
N ARG A 34 -4.53 3.48 -5.13
CA ARG A 34 -4.48 2.51 -6.22
C ARG A 34 -3.34 1.53 -6.00
N LEU A 35 -3.49 0.31 -6.52
CA LEU A 35 -2.40 -0.64 -6.67
C LEU A 35 -2.33 -1.19 -8.07
N LEU A 36 -1.10 -1.40 -8.52
CA LEU A 36 -0.79 -2.08 -9.76
C LEU A 36 0.07 -3.31 -9.42
N PRO A 37 -0.34 -4.50 -9.87
CA PRO A 37 0.44 -5.70 -9.65
C PRO A 37 1.67 -5.76 -10.57
N PRO A 38 2.69 -6.57 -10.21
CA PRO A 38 3.96 -6.67 -10.95
C PRO A 38 3.80 -6.89 -12.46
N GLU A 39 2.82 -7.70 -12.87
CA GLU A 39 2.53 -8.00 -14.27
C GLU A 39 2.09 -6.78 -15.09
N TRP A 40 1.52 -5.75 -14.45
CA TRP A 40 1.09 -4.53 -15.13
C TRP A 40 2.21 -3.51 -15.24
N THR A 41 3.16 -3.51 -14.30
CA THR A 41 4.31 -2.61 -14.30
C THR A 41 5.51 -3.18 -15.06
N GLN A 42 5.47 -4.46 -15.47
CA GLN A 42 6.61 -5.17 -16.05
C GLN A 42 7.83 -5.19 -15.10
N GLU A 43 7.56 -5.23 -13.79
CA GLU A 43 8.58 -5.27 -12.74
C GLU A 43 8.34 -6.47 -11.83
N ASP A 44 9.28 -6.76 -10.92
CA ASP A 44 9.12 -7.76 -9.86
C ASP A 44 8.48 -7.18 -8.59
N ARG A 45 7.83 -6.01 -8.70
CA ARG A 45 7.32 -5.20 -7.58
C ARG A 45 5.91 -4.70 -7.84
N TRP A 46 5.16 -4.50 -6.76
CA TRP A 46 3.91 -3.76 -6.79
C TRP A 46 4.18 -2.27 -6.87
N ALA A 47 3.33 -1.53 -7.59
CA ALA A 47 3.28 -0.08 -7.48
C ALA A 47 2.03 0.33 -6.69
N VAL A 48 2.23 1.02 -5.58
CA VAL A 48 1.17 1.49 -4.67
C VAL A 48 1.10 2.99 -4.75
N GLN A 49 -0.05 3.54 -5.14
CA GLN A 49 -0.29 4.97 -5.07
C GLN A 49 -0.80 5.32 -3.68
N LEU A 50 -0.08 6.18 -2.97
CA LEU A 50 -0.42 6.63 -1.63
C LEU A 50 -0.73 8.12 -1.66
N ARG A 51 -1.68 8.55 -0.82
CA ARG A 51 -2.02 9.95 -0.60
C ARG A 51 -1.95 10.29 0.88
N ARG A 52 -1.36 11.43 1.20
CA ARG A 52 -1.40 12.07 2.51
C ARG A 52 -1.55 13.57 2.29
N ASP A 53 -2.43 14.19 3.06
CA ASP A 53 -2.75 15.62 2.91
C ASP A 53 -3.08 15.97 1.45
N ALA A 54 -2.35 16.91 0.85
CA ALA A 54 -2.49 17.31 -0.55
C ALA A 54 -1.62 16.47 -1.51
N ASP A 55 -0.69 15.67 -0.99
CA ASP A 55 0.34 15.02 -1.77
C ASP A 55 -0.04 13.59 -2.14
N THR A 56 0.33 13.19 -3.36
CA THR A 56 0.15 11.82 -3.86
C THR A 56 1.43 11.35 -4.55
N TRP A 57 1.90 10.17 -4.18
CA TRP A 57 3.11 9.57 -4.74
C TRP A 57 2.94 8.08 -4.99
N TRP A 58 3.87 7.51 -5.75
CA TRP A 58 3.96 6.07 -5.98
C TRP A 58 5.07 5.48 -5.13
N VAL A 59 4.80 4.34 -4.50
CA VAL A 59 5.78 3.52 -3.78
C VAL A 59 5.90 2.17 -4.48
N LYS A 60 7.13 1.72 -4.72
CA LYS A 60 7.40 0.37 -5.23
C LYS A 60 7.66 -0.57 -4.07
N CYS A 61 6.84 -1.60 -3.94
CA CYS A 61 6.92 -2.57 -2.85
C CYS A 61 7.31 -3.93 -3.39
N ALA A 62 8.25 -4.61 -2.73
CA ALA A 62 8.49 -6.03 -3.01
C ALA A 62 7.21 -6.85 -2.73
N PRO A 63 6.92 -7.92 -3.49
CA PRO A 63 5.73 -8.75 -3.27
C PRO A 63 5.66 -9.40 -1.89
N SER A 64 6.81 -9.57 -1.25
CA SER A 64 6.95 -10.11 0.11
C SER A 64 6.90 -9.04 1.21
N ALA A 65 6.89 -7.76 0.87
CA ALA A 65 6.88 -6.69 1.85
C ALA A 65 5.53 -6.67 2.59
N GLN A 66 5.58 -6.69 3.91
CA GLN A 66 4.40 -6.62 4.77
C GLN A 66 4.36 -5.26 5.46
N PHE A 67 3.21 -4.61 5.39
CA PHE A 67 2.99 -3.33 6.04
C PHE A 67 1.69 -3.39 6.83
N PRO A 68 1.61 -2.70 7.98
CA PRO A 68 0.34 -2.52 8.67
C PRO A 68 -0.67 -1.84 7.74
N VAL A 69 -1.91 -2.32 7.77
CA VAL A 69 -3.04 -1.72 7.05
C VAL A 69 -4.24 -1.59 7.97
N CYS A 70 -5.06 -0.57 7.75
CA CYS A 70 -6.37 -0.45 8.41
C CYS A 70 -7.40 0.16 7.45
N ASP A 71 -8.66 -0.21 7.63
CA ASP A 71 -9.80 0.25 6.83
C ASP A 71 -10.48 1.50 7.43
N VAL A 72 -10.13 1.87 8.66
CA VAL A 72 -10.53 3.10 9.34
C VAL A 72 -9.43 4.15 9.22
N ASP A 73 -9.79 5.43 9.14
CA ASP A 73 -8.84 6.56 9.19
C ASP A 73 -8.14 6.62 10.56
N PRO A 74 -6.83 6.34 10.64
CA PRO A 74 -6.09 6.33 11.90
C PRO A 74 -5.53 7.71 12.27
N THR A 75 -5.79 8.75 11.46
CA THR A 75 -5.29 10.12 11.66
C THR A 75 -6.29 11.05 12.35
N GLY A 76 -7.52 10.56 12.56
CA GLY A 76 -8.62 11.28 13.22
C GLY A 76 -8.51 11.37 14.73
#